data_AF-A0A356K734-F1
#
_entry.id   AF-A0A356K734-F1
#
_cell.length_a   1.000
_cell.length_b   1.000
_cell.length_c   1.000
_cell.angle_alpha   90.00
_cell.angle_beta   90.00
_cell.angle_gamma   90.00
#
_symmetry.space_group_name_H-M   'P 1'
#
loop_
_entity.id
_entity.type
_entity.pdbx_description
1 polymer ?
#
loop_
_entity_poly.entity_id
_entity_poly.type
_entity_poly.pdbx_seq_one_letter_code
_entity_poly.pdbx_strand_id
1 'polypeptide(L)'
;MVIGFHKRHSAIGTKTTNVHAFKRPGEIKEITYSENHVLHRARMIPIAIDARRQYYPDEVPYDYRGSYLGEGLWNEQVRAEISEEGKEYWQRDITL
;
A
#
# COMPACT_ATOMS: atom_id res chain seq x y z
N MET A 1 20.59 -7.99 5.23
CA MET A 1 19.25 -8.14 4.62
C MET A 1 19.28 -7.39 3.30
N VAL A 2 19.09 -8.07 2.17
CA VAL A 2 19.00 -7.41 0.86
C VAL A 2 17.54 -7.06 0.64
N ILE A 3 17.22 -5.76 0.59
CA ILE A 3 15.91 -5.29 0.17
C ILE A 3 16.01 -5.06 -1.34
N GLY A 4 15.29 -5.89 -2.12
CA GLY A 4 15.21 -5.76 -3.57
C GLY A 4 14.00 -4.91 -3.96
N PHE A 5 14.20 -3.94 -4.85
CA PHE A 5 13.11 -3.16 -5.42
C PHE A 5 12.99 -3.46 -6.91
N HIS A 6 11.76 -3.73 -7.37
CA HIS A 6 11.46 -3.81 -8.80
C HIS A 6 11.11 -2.43 -9.33
N LYS A 7 11.51 -2.12 -10.57
CA LYS A 7 11.05 -0.91 -11.26
C LYS A 7 9.53 -0.95 -11.34
N ARG A 8 8.86 0.14 -10.97
CA ARG A 8 7.38 0.25 -11.00
C ARG A 8 6.79 -0.18 -12.35
N HIS A 9 7.39 0.27 -13.45
CA HIS A 9 6.94 -0.07 -14.80
C HIS A 9 6.96 -1.58 -15.09
N SER A 10 7.86 -2.33 -14.44
CA SER A 10 7.92 -3.79 -14.57
C SER A 10 6.78 -4.51 -13.84
N ALA A 11 6.12 -3.85 -12.88
CA ALA A 11 5.00 -4.43 -12.14
C ALA A 11 3.66 -4.14 -12.82
N ILE A 12 3.55 -3.04 -13.57
CA ILE A 12 2.31 -2.65 -14.22
C ILE A 12 1.93 -3.66 -15.30
N GLY A 13 0.67 -4.11 -15.28
CA GLY A 13 0.12 -5.10 -16.22
C GLY A 13 0.40 -6.55 -15.86
N THR A 14 1.23 -6.81 -14.85
CA THR A 14 1.45 -8.17 -14.35
C THR A 14 0.20 -8.68 -13.63
N LYS A 15 -0.11 -9.96 -13.86
CA LYS A 15 -1.11 -10.71 -13.10
C LYS A 15 -0.40 -11.50 -12.02
N THR A 16 -0.88 -11.38 -10.79
CA THR A 16 -0.42 -12.23 -9.69
C THR A 16 -1.58 -13.05 -9.16
N THR A 17 -1.28 -14.29 -8.83
CA THR A 17 -2.10 -15.14 -7.96
C THR A 17 -1.42 -15.21 -6.60
N ASN A 18 -2.21 -15.41 -5.54
CA ASN A 18 -1.96 -15.98 -4.20
C ASN A 18 -0.58 -15.89 -3.46
N VAL A 19 0.49 -15.27 -3.96
CA VAL A 19 1.75 -15.02 -3.24
C VAL A 19 1.99 -13.53 -2.96
N HIS A 20 1.35 -12.65 -3.73
CA HIS A 20 1.28 -11.20 -3.47
C HIS A 20 -0.16 -10.67 -3.38
N ALA A 21 -1.13 -11.55 -3.60
CA ALA A 21 -2.55 -11.34 -3.34
C ALA A 21 -2.91 -12.26 -2.16
N PHE A 22 -3.36 -11.62 -1.09
CA PHE A 22 -3.78 -12.17 0.20
C PHE A 22 -4.40 -13.57 0.10
N LYS A 23 -3.76 -14.59 0.68
CA LYS A 23 -4.32 -15.94 0.76
C LYS A 23 -5.42 -15.97 1.80
N ARG A 24 -6.66 -16.21 1.37
CA ARG A 24 -7.70 -16.78 2.22
C ARG A 24 -7.80 -18.27 1.88
N PRO A 25 -7.78 -19.18 2.87
CA PRO A 25 -7.93 -20.61 2.59
C PRO A 25 -9.20 -20.87 1.78
N GLY A 26 -9.05 -21.46 0.58
CA GLY A 26 -10.18 -21.76 -0.32
C GLY A 26 -10.57 -20.67 -1.31
N GLU A 27 -9.91 -19.50 -1.30
CA GLU A 27 -10.17 -18.41 -2.23
C GLU A 27 -8.93 -18.13 -3.12
N ILE A 28 -9.15 -17.98 -4.43
CA ILE A 28 -8.12 -17.51 -5.36
C ILE A 28 -8.46 -16.07 -5.71
N LYS A 29 -7.62 -15.14 -5.28
CA LYS A 29 -7.76 -13.73 -5.64
C LYS A 29 -6.76 -13.38 -6.72
N GLU A 30 -7.25 -13.27 -7.95
CA GLU A 30 -6.45 -12.75 -9.06
C GLU A 30 -6.44 -11.24 -9.01
N ILE A 31 -5.24 -10.65 -9.00
CA ILE A 31 -5.07 -9.20 -9.07
C ILE A 31 -4.17 -8.88 -10.26
N THR A 32 -4.63 -7.94 -11.09
CA THR A 32 -3.78 -7.29 -12.09
C THR A 32 -3.30 -5.97 -11.50
N TYR A 33 -1.98 -5.77 -11.50
CA TYR A 33 -1.40 -4.49 -11.10
C TYR A 33 -1.59 -3.46 -12.22
N SER A 34 -2.80 -2.91 -12.33
CA SER A 34 -3.03 -1.75 -13.18
C SER A 34 -2.29 -0.53 -12.63
N GLU A 35 -2.02 0.44 -13.49
CA GLU A 35 -1.40 1.71 -13.08
C GLU A 35 -2.21 2.39 -11.96
N ASN A 36 -3.54 2.44 -12.13
CA ASN A 36 -4.43 2.99 -11.11
C ASN A 36 -4.30 2.25 -9.78
N HIS A 37 -4.27 0.91 -9.80
CA HIS A 37 -4.09 0.10 -8.59
C HIS A 37 -2.76 0.40 -7.90
N VAL A 38 -1.67 0.46 -8.67
CA VAL A 38 -0.32 0.73 -8.14
C VAL A 38 -0.23 2.14 -7.56
N LEU A 39 -0.77 3.16 -8.23
CA LEU A 39 -0.74 4.54 -7.75
C LEU A 39 -1.65 4.74 -6.52
N HIS A 40 -2.79 4.05 -6.47
CA HIS A 40 -3.66 4.05 -5.30
C HIS A 40 -2.93 3.41 -4.10
N ARG A 41 -2.24 2.29 -4.31
CA ARG A 41 -1.44 1.62 -3.26
C ARG A 41 -0.25 2.48 -2.81
N ALA A 42 0.36 3.24 -3.72
CA ALA A 42 1.46 4.15 -3.39
C ALA A 42 1.04 5.27 -2.41
N ARG A 43 -0.25 5.59 -2.31
CA ARG A 43 -0.84 6.54 -1.35
C ARG A 43 -0.53 6.20 0.11
N MET A 44 -0.21 4.94 0.43
CA MET A 44 0.19 4.53 1.78
C MET A 44 1.42 5.27 2.30
N ILE A 45 2.35 5.67 1.42
CA ILE A 45 3.56 6.39 1.81
C ILE A 45 3.22 7.78 2.38
N PRO A 46 2.54 8.69 1.64
CA PRO A 46 2.17 9.99 2.19
C PRO A 46 1.19 9.88 3.38
N ILE A 47 0.28 8.89 3.40
CA ILE A 47 -0.57 8.63 4.58
C ILE A 47 0.28 8.35 5.82
N ALA A 48 1.29 7.48 5.72
CA ALA A 48 2.16 7.14 6.84
C ALA A 48 3.02 8.33 7.29
N ILE A 49 3.48 9.16 6.35
CA ILE A 49 4.20 10.41 6.66
C ILE A 49 3.30 11.35 7.45
N ASP A 50 2.04 11.53 7.03
CA ASP A 50 1.09 12.39 7.74
C ASP A 50 0.76 11.85 9.14
N ALA A 51 0.49 10.55 9.26
CA ALA A 51 0.27 9.90 10.55
C ALA A 51 1.46 10.11 11.50
N ARG A 52 2.69 9.98 10.99
CA ARG A 52 3.91 10.22 11.75
C ARG A 52 4.03 11.69 12.17
N ARG A 53 3.75 12.63 11.27
CA ARG A 53 3.76 14.08 11.56
C ARG A 53 2.79 14.44 12.69
N GLN A 54 1.60 13.83 12.71
CA GLN A 54 0.63 14.05 13.77
C GLN A 54 1.12 13.48 15.13
N TYR A 55 1.83 12.35 15.12
CA TYR A 55 2.34 11.73 16.35
C TYR A 55 3.64 12.37 16.87
N TYR A 56 4.52 12.82 15.98
CA TYR A 56 5.80 13.46 16.27
C TYR A 56 5.86 14.87 15.64
N PRO A 57 5.18 15.87 16.23
CA PRO A 57 5.02 17.19 15.61
C PRO A 57 6.34 17.99 15.49
N ASP A 58 7.34 17.69 16.32
CA ASP A 58 8.63 18.37 16.33
C ASP A 58 9.62 17.80 15.29
N GLU A 59 9.29 16.67 14.67
CA GLU A 59 10.11 16.10 13.60
C GLU A 59 9.89 16.85 12.28
N VAL A 60 10.96 17.00 11.51
CA VAL A 60 10.86 17.49 10.12
C VAL A 60 10.29 16.34 9.27
N PRO A 61 9.06 16.47 8.72
CA PRO A 61 8.48 15.42 7.91
C PRO A 61 9.20 15.32 6.56
N TYR A 62 9.24 14.11 6.01
CA TYR A 62 9.78 13.90 4.66
C TYR A 62 8.81 14.42 3.59
N ASP A 63 9.31 15.24 2.66
CA ASP A 63 8.57 15.72 1.47
C ASP A 63 8.54 14.64 0.38
N TYR A 64 7.47 13.84 0.35
CA TYR A 64 7.34 12.76 -0.63
C TYR A 64 6.89 13.28 -2.00
N ARG A 65 7.81 13.23 -2.97
CA ARG A 65 7.59 13.67 -4.37
C ARG A 65 7.24 12.55 -5.35
N GLY A 66 6.87 11.37 -4.84
CA GLY A 66 6.46 10.27 -5.70
C GLY A 66 5.01 10.42 -6.18
N SER A 67 4.67 9.82 -7.32
CA SER A 67 3.28 9.81 -7.82
C SER A 67 2.42 8.82 -7.04
N TYR A 68 1.20 9.25 -6.69
CA TYR A 68 0.13 8.46 -6.08
C TYR A 68 -1.23 9.04 -6.48
N LEU A 69 -2.32 8.33 -6.19
CA LEU A 69 -3.69 8.80 -6.41
C LEU A 69 -4.43 8.94 -5.08
N GLY A 70 -5.25 9.98 -4.96
CA GLY A 70 -6.02 10.31 -3.75
C GLY A 70 -5.26 11.22 -2.77
N GLU A 71 -5.82 11.40 -1.58
CA GLU A 71 -5.24 12.27 -0.54
C GLU A 71 -4.27 11.52 0.38
N GLY A 72 -3.17 12.16 0.73
CA GLY A 72 -2.15 11.61 1.63
C GLY A 72 -2.40 11.89 3.11
N LEU A 73 -3.65 12.09 3.53
CA LEU A 73 -3.98 12.51 4.90
C LEU A 73 -4.32 11.30 5.78
N TRP A 74 -3.85 11.32 7.01
CA TRP A 74 -4.23 10.37 8.04
C TRP A 74 -5.42 10.88 8.84
N ASN A 75 -6.53 10.13 8.78
CA ASN A 75 -7.74 10.39 9.55
C ASN A 75 -8.51 9.07 9.76
N GLU A 76 -9.59 9.11 10.54
CA GLU A 76 -10.38 7.91 10.87
C GLU A 76 -11.03 7.25 9.64
N GLN A 77 -11.41 8.03 8.62
CA GLN A 77 -11.95 7.47 7.38
C GLN A 77 -10.89 6.66 6.62
N VAL A 78 -9.67 7.20 6.51
CA VAL A 78 -8.55 6.51 5.87
C VAL A 78 -8.13 5.29 6.68
N ARG A 79 -8.13 5.39 8.01
CA ARG A 79 -7.88 4.25 8.90
C ARG A 79 -8.87 3.12 8.64
N ALA A 80 -10.17 3.43 8.57
CA ALA A 80 -11.21 2.45 8.27
C ALA A 80 -11.00 1.83 6.88
N GLU A 81 -10.75 2.65 5.85
CA GLU A 81 -10.48 2.23 4.47
C GLU A 81 -9.34 1.21 4.41
N ILE A 82 -8.18 1.51 5.01
CA ILE A 82 -6.99 0.64 4.88
C ILE A 82 -7.07 -0.63 5.72
N SER A 83 -7.95 -0.63 6.73
CA SER A 83 -8.24 -1.78 7.60
C SER A 83 -9.42 -2.62 7.13
N GLU A 84 -10.07 -2.25 6.03
CA GLU A 84 -11.22 -2.97 5.49
C GLU A 84 -10.82 -4.39 5.07
N GLU A 85 -11.55 -5.37 5.62
CA GLU A 85 -11.28 -6.79 5.39
C GLU A 85 -11.40 -7.13 3.90
N GLY A 86 -10.43 -7.87 3.37
CA GLY A 86 -10.38 -8.23 1.96
C GLY A 86 -9.90 -7.11 1.02
N LYS A 87 -9.66 -5.91 1.52
CA LYS A 87 -8.99 -4.81 0.81
C LYS A 87 -7.72 -4.36 1.54
N GLU A 88 -7.19 -5.21 2.41
CA GLU A 88 -6.11 -4.83 3.31
C GLU A 88 -4.91 -4.35 2.48
N TYR A 89 -4.40 -3.18 2.82
CA TYR A 89 -3.14 -2.70 2.24
C TYR A 89 -1.95 -3.44 2.84
N TRP A 90 -2.16 -4.05 4.01
CA TRP A 90 -1.16 -4.75 4.81
C TRP A 90 -1.84 -5.85 5.61
N GLN A 91 -1.35 -7.09 5.54
CA GLN A 91 -1.74 -8.17 6.45
C GLN A 91 -0.53 -8.56 7.31
N ARG A 92 -0.78 -8.78 8.59
CA ARG A 92 0.27 -9.10 9.57
C ARG A 92 0.83 -10.52 9.39
N ASP A 93 0.05 -11.41 8.75
CA ASP A 93 0.42 -12.78 8.39
C ASP A 93 0.60 -12.89 6.87
N ILE A 94 1.77 -12.47 6.36
CA ILE A 94 2.24 -12.91 5.04
C ILE A 94 3.04 -14.19 5.29
N THR A 95 2.36 -15.31 5.49
CA THR A 95 3.03 -16.61 5.47
C THR A 95 3.34 -16.96 4.01
N LEU A 96 4.62 -16.90 3.65
CA LEU A 96 5.16 -17.39 2.37
C LEU A 96 5.08 -18.92 2.33
#